data_AF-A0A7G6E7Z4-F1
#
_entry.id   AF-A0A7G6E7Z4-F1
#
_cell.length_a   1.000
_cell.length_b   1.000
_cell.length_c   1.000
_cell.angle_alpha   90.00
_cell.angle_beta   90.00
_cell.angle_gamma   90.00
#
_symmetry.space_group_name_H-M   'P 1'
#
loop_
_entity.id
_entity.type
_entity.pdbx_description
1 polymer ?
#
loop_
_entity_poly.entity_id
_entity_poly.type
_entity_poly.pdbx_seq_one_letter_code
_entity_poly.pdbx_strand_id
1 'polypeptide(L)'
;MPGGRPTKPLVLVKGHRTKAEKEVREKAEKKLLTGISLKEWPEVKDDPIAHKEFKRLKKVLKAIDQDNALHEAVINRYCLLHSECKGVELLKEQCNDDLKEVFEAYQKQEIDFLTYLEKKEGIQNRFLALDKKLMEKRKMMLAIEKENVMTIQSALRSIPKTPDKSAEKSPMAAFLERRQAGKNAT
;
A
#
# COMPACT_ATOMS: atom_id res chain seq x y z
N MET A 1 -6.13 18.37 -15.24
CA MET A 1 -4.99 17.42 -15.19
C MET A 1 -5.31 16.30 -16.15
N PRO A 2 -4.55 16.08 -17.23
CA PRO A 2 -4.90 15.06 -18.22
C PRO A 2 -4.83 13.69 -17.54
N GLY A 3 -5.95 12.97 -17.53
CA GLY A 3 -6.12 11.62 -16.98
C GLY A 3 -5.38 10.54 -17.77
N GLY A 4 -4.10 10.76 -18.02
CA GLY A 4 -3.22 9.82 -18.71
C GLY A 4 -2.87 8.64 -17.80
N ARG A 5 -2.80 7.46 -18.40
CA ARG A 5 -2.30 6.24 -17.75
C ARG A 5 -0.95 6.51 -17.07
N PRO A 6 -0.72 6.07 -15.82
CA PRO A 6 0.55 6.28 -15.14
C PRO A 6 1.72 5.80 -16.00
N THR A 7 2.74 6.65 -16.12
CA THR A 7 3.88 6.39 -17.01
C THR A 7 4.68 5.20 -16.50
N LYS A 8 4.99 4.26 -17.40
CA LYS A 8 5.79 3.09 -17.08
C LYS A 8 7.22 3.51 -16.67
N PRO A 9 7.80 2.87 -15.63
CA PRO A 9 9.24 2.94 -15.33
C PRO A 9 10.08 2.66 -16.59
N LEU A 10 11.26 3.26 -16.72
CA LEU A 10 12.10 3.11 -17.91
C LEU A 10 12.36 1.64 -18.26
N VAL A 11 12.59 0.81 -17.24
CA VAL A 11 12.78 -0.66 -17.36
C VAL A 11 11.63 -1.34 -18.12
N LEU A 12 10.42 -0.80 -18.00
CA LEU A 12 9.20 -1.36 -18.59
C LEU A 12 8.84 -0.73 -19.95
N VAL A 13 9.59 0.27 -20.41
CA VAL A 13 9.27 0.96 -21.67
C VAL A 13 9.95 0.27 -22.85
N LYS A 14 9.10 -0.26 -23.74
CA LYS A 14 9.49 -0.82 -25.04
C LYS A 14 9.17 0.19 -26.17
N GLY A 15 10.07 0.35 -27.15
CA GLY A 15 9.88 1.23 -28.31
C GLY A 15 11.15 1.94 -28.80
N HIS A 16 11.02 2.77 -29.84
CA HIS A 16 12.08 3.59 -30.43
C HIS A 16 12.36 4.82 -29.58
N ARG A 17 13.05 4.62 -28.47
CA ARG A 17 13.70 5.72 -27.73
C ARG A 17 15.17 5.75 -28.06
N THR A 18 15.71 6.93 -28.29
CA THR A 18 17.14 7.10 -28.53
C THR A 18 17.92 6.75 -27.25
N LYS A 19 19.22 6.41 -27.39
CA LYS A 19 20.09 6.16 -26.23
C LYS A 19 20.11 7.37 -25.29
N ALA A 20 20.19 8.58 -25.86
CA ALA A 20 20.15 9.84 -25.13
C ALA A 20 18.86 10.01 -24.31
N GLU A 21 17.68 9.72 -24.88
CA GLU A 21 16.41 9.78 -24.15
C GLU A 21 16.34 8.78 -22.99
N LYS A 22 16.86 7.56 -23.17
CA LYS A 22 16.90 6.56 -22.10
C LYS A 22 17.82 7.00 -20.97
N GLU A 23 19.01 7.51 -21.29
CA GLU A 23 19.96 8.00 -20.29
C GLU A 23 19.41 9.20 -19.50
N VAL A 24 18.77 10.15 -20.18
CA VAL A 24 18.13 11.29 -19.51
C VAL A 24 17.05 10.81 -18.55
N ARG A 25 16.21 9.85 -18.98
CA ARG A 25 15.14 9.31 -18.15
C ARG A 25 15.68 8.46 -16.99
N GLU A 26 16.72 7.67 -17.20
CA GLU A 26 17.34 6.86 -16.15
C GLU A 26 17.95 7.74 -15.07
N LYS A 27 18.66 8.81 -15.47
CA LYS A 27 19.20 9.81 -14.55
C LYS A 27 18.08 10.52 -13.79
N ALA A 28 16.96 10.84 -14.45
CA ALA A 28 15.81 11.46 -13.81
C ALA A 28 15.11 10.51 -12.81
N GLU A 29 14.89 9.25 -13.18
CA GLU A 29 14.27 8.23 -12.30
C GLU A 29 15.17 7.94 -11.09
N LYS A 30 16.50 7.85 -11.27
CA LYS A 30 17.45 7.70 -10.16
C LYS A 30 17.45 8.90 -9.20
N LYS A 31 17.31 10.13 -9.71
CA LYS A 31 17.22 11.35 -8.87
C LYS A 31 15.98 11.41 -7.99
N LEU A 32 14.91 10.68 -8.34
CA LEU A 32 13.72 10.59 -7.50
C LEU A 32 13.96 9.73 -6.25
N LEU A 33 14.97 8.86 -6.27
CA LEU A 33 15.36 8.07 -5.12
C LEU A 33 16.34 8.89 -4.26
N THR A 34 15.88 9.36 -3.11
CA THR A 34 16.71 10.10 -2.15
C THR A 34 17.84 9.26 -1.55
N GLY A 35 17.71 7.93 -1.55
CA GLY A 35 18.63 7.01 -0.88
C GLY A 35 18.58 7.08 0.65
N ILE A 36 17.70 7.91 1.21
CA ILE A 36 17.50 8.07 2.65
C ILE A 36 16.47 7.03 3.10
N SER A 37 16.79 6.24 4.11
CA SER A 37 15.88 5.26 4.72
C SER A 37 14.74 5.94 5.49
N LEU A 38 13.55 5.34 5.50
CA LEU A 38 12.39 5.83 6.23
C LEU A 38 12.61 5.85 7.75
N LYS A 39 12.18 6.93 8.40
CA LYS A 39 12.25 7.10 9.86
C LYS A 39 10.89 6.94 10.51
N GLU A 40 10.93 6.47 11.74
CA GLU A 40 9.74 6.34 12.58
C GLU A 40 9.41 7.69 13.22
N TRP A 41 8.14 8.06 13.23
CA TRP A 41 7.66 9.25 13.93
C TRP A 41 7.59 9.01 15.45
N PRO A 42 7.76 10.06 16.28
CA PRO A 42 7.60 9.94 17.73
C PRO A 42 6.26 9.31 18.13
N GLU A 43 5.17 9.74 17.51
CA GLU A 43 3.82 9.26 17.80
C GLU A 43 3.64 7.77 17.47
N VAL A 44 4.31 7.29 16.41
CA VAL A 44 4.29 5.87 16.03
C VAL A 44 5.11 5.05 17.02
N LYS A 45 6.23 5.60 17.51
CA LYS A 45 7.10 4.93 18.47
C LYS A 45 6.46 4.81 19.84
N ASP A 46 5.67 5.80 20.25
CA ASP A 46 4.97 5.84 21.53
C ASP A 46 3.76 4.88 21.56
N ASP A 47 3.18 4.54 20.40
CA ASP A 47 2.11 3.55 20.25
C ASP A 47 2.68 2.13 20.00
N PRO A 48 2.51 1.16 20.93
CA PRO A 48 3.08 -0.18 20.77
C PRO A 48 2.59 -0.95 19.56
N ILE A 49 1.33 -0.75 19.16
CA ILE A 49 0.70 -1.44 18.02
C ILE A 49 1.25 -0.85 16.72
N ALA A 50 1.27 0.49 16.62
CA ALA A 50 1.82 1.19 15.47
C ALA A 50 3.32 0.92 15.31
N HIS A 51 4.08 0.96 16.40
CA HIS A 51 5.52 0.69 16.43
C HIS A 51 5.88 -0.70 15.89
N LYS A 52 5.14 -1.72 16.36
CA LYS A 52 5.32 -3.10 15.90
C LYS A 52 5.05 -3.22 14.40
N GLU A 53 4.02 -2.55 13.92
CA GLU A 53 3.65 -2.57 12.50
C GLU A 53 4.66 -1.81 11.64
N PHE A 54 5.17 -0.66 12.11
CA PHE A 54 6.23 0.09 11.43
C PHE A 54 7.49 -0.76 11.25
N LYS A 55 7.95 -1.45 12.31
CA LYS A 55 9.09 -2.36 12.23
C LYS A 55 8.88 -3.47 11.22
N ARG A 56 7.67 -4.06 11.17
CA ARG A 56 7.31 -5.10 10.20
C ARG A 56 7.40 -4.55 8.77
N LEU A 57 6.79 -3.40 8.49
CA LEU A 57 6.78 -2.78 7.17
C LEU A 57 8.17 -2.35 6.72
N LYS A 58 8.94 -1.72 7.60
CA LYS A 58 10.32 -1.33 7.31
C LYS A 58 11.18 -2.53 6.90
N LYS A 59 11.05 -3.67 7.60
CA LYS A 59 11.76 -4.90 7.24
C LYS A 59 11.38 -5.41 5.85
N VAL A 60 10.08 -5.41 5.52
CA VAL A 60 9.58 -5.88 4.21
C VAL A 60 9.98 -4.94 3.08
N LEU A 61 9.84 -3.62 3.27
CA LEU A 61 10.20 -2.61 2.27
C LEU A 61 11.71 -2.60 1.98
N LYS A 62 12.53 -2.81 3.02
CA LYS A 62 13.98 -2.94 2.86
C LYS A 62 14.37 -4.18 2.06
N ALA A 63 13.62 -5.29 2.17
CA ALA A 63 13.89 -6.51 1.41
C ALA A 63 13.62 -6.38 -0.10
N ILE A 64 12.86 -5.35 -0.52
CA ILE A 64 12.54 -5.06 -1.93
C ILE A 64 13.17 -3.75 -2.42
N ASP A 65 14.16 -3.22 -1.69
CA ASP A 65 14.83 -1.94 -1.98
C ASP A 65 13.87 -0.74 -2.15
N GLN A 66 12.74 -0.75 -1.44
CA GLN A 66 11.75 0.34 -1.39
C GLN A 66 11.78 1.12 -0.07
N ASP A 67 12.84 0.95 0.74
CA ASP A 67 13.06 1.70 1.98
C ASP A 67 13.52 3.14 1.65
N ASN A 68 12.56 4.03 1.39
CA ASN A 68 12.82 5.42 1.02
C ASN A 68 12.02 6.40 1.91
N ALA A 69 12.68 7.46 2.37
CA ALA A 69 12.11 8.52 3.20
C ALA A 69 10.95 9.28 2.51
N LEU A 70 10.85 9.25 1.19
CA LEU A 70 9.66 9.80 0.50
C LEU A 70 8.37 9.05 0.85
N HIS A 71 8.46 7.78 1.25
CA HIS A 71 7.31 7.00 1.73
C HIS A 71 7.07 7.17 3.23
N GLU A 72 7.97 7.85 3.96
CA GLU A 72 7.96 7.94 5.42
C GLU A 72 6.62 8.39 5.98
N ALA A 73 6.09 9.51 5.50
CA ALA A 73 4.84 10.07 6.00
C ALA A 73 3.64 9.12 5.79
N VAL A 74 3.63 8.42 4.66
CA VAL A 74 2.55 7.51 4.30
C VAL A 74 2.62 6.22 5.13
N ILE A 75 3.81 5.67 5.32
CA ILE A 75 4.03 4.46 6.13
C ILE A 75 3.75 4.74 7.61
N ASN A 76 4.22 5.86 8.17
CA ASN A 76 3.91 6.22 9.56
C ASN A 76 2.39 6.40 9.77
N ARG A 77 1.72 7.12 8.85
CA ARG A 77 0.25 7.28 8.91
C ARG A 77 -0.48 5.95 8.79
N TYR A 78 0.00 5.02 7.96
CA TYR A 78 -0.56 3.67 7.88
C TYR A 78 -0.47 2.93 9.22
N CYS A 79 0.67 3.04 9.92
CA CYS A 79 0.88 2.40 11.21
C CYS A 79 -0.06 2.96 12.29
N LEU A 80 -0.26 4.28 12.33
CA LEU A 80 -1.24 4.91 13.21
C LEU A 80 -2.66 4.45 12.88
N LEU A 81 -3.05 4.45 11.60
CA LEU A 81 -4.37 3.95 11.16
C LEU A 81 -4.57 2.48 11.56
N HIS A 82 -3.52 1.66 11.50
CA HIS A 82 -3.57 0.26 11.93
C HIS A 82 -3.88 0.15 13.43
N SER A 83 -3.20 0.94 14.26
CA SER A 83 -3.48 0.99 15.71
C SER A 83 -4.90 1.49 15.99
N GLU A 84 -5.33 2.56 15.32
CA GLU A 84 -6.70 3.08 15.46
C GLU A 84 -7.76 2.05 15.07
N CYS A 85 -7.52 1.25 14.02
CA CYS A 85 -8.42 0.14 13.66
C CYS A 85 -8.52 -0.88 14.80
N LYS A 86 -7.39 -1.22 15.44
CA LYS A 86 -7.38 -2.11 16.61
C LYS A 86 -8.13 -1.53 17.80
N GLY A 87 -7.98 -0.23 18.07
CA GLY A 87 -8.76 0.45 19.09
C GLY A 87 -10.27 0.38 18.83
N VAL A 88 -10.70 0.61 17.59
CA VAL A 88 -12.13 0.49 17.23
C VAL A 88 -12.64 -0.95 17.30
N GLU A 89 -11.82 -1.95 16.96
CA GLU A 89 -12.17 -3.36 17.14
C GLU A 89 -12.43 -3.68 18.62
N LEU A 90 -11.57 -3.22 19.53
CA LEU A 90 -11.77 -3.39 20.99
C LEU A 90 -13.04 -2.71 21.49
N LEU A 91 -13.34 -1.49 21.04
CA LEU A 91 -14.59 -0.80 21.40
C LEU A 91 -15.84 -1.54 20.91
N LYS A 92 -15.75 -2.23 19.77
CA LYS A 92 -16.85 -3.08 19.28
C LYS A 92 -17.02 -4.33 20.14
N GLU A 93 -15.93 -4.93 20.60
CA GLU A 93 -15.98 -6.05 21.55
C GLU A 93 -16.65 -5.63 22.86
N GLN A 94 -16.28 -4.46 23.40
CA GLN A 94 -16.95 -3.89 24.58
C GLN A 94 -18.46 -3.69 24.38
N CYS A 95 -18.91 -3.29 23.18
CA CYS A 95 -20.35 -3.22 22.92
C CYS A 95 -21.05 -4.58 23.05
N ASN A 96 -20.38 -5.68 22.73
CA ASN A 96 -20.94 -7.02 22.93
C ASN A 96 -21.01 -7.38 24.42
N ASP A 97 -20.03 -6.96 25.22
CA ASP A 97 -20.03 -7.18 26.65
C ASP A 97 -21.09 -6.33 27.34
N ASP A 98 -21.22 -5.05 26.99
CA ASP A 98 -22.30 -4.17 27.47
C ASP A 98 -23.70 -4.76 27.14
N LEU A 99 -23.87 -5.39 25.98
CA LEU A 99 -25.13 -6.07 25.63
C LEU A 99 -25.42 -7.27 26.54
N LYS A 100 -24.39 -8.01 26.97
CA LYS A 100 -24.55 -9.11 27.94
C LYS A 100 -24.93 -8.55 29.30
N GLU A 101 -24.25 -7.51 29.77
CA GLU A 101 -24.54 -6.88 31.07
C GLU A 101 -25.98 -6.35 31.13
N VAL A 102 -26.44 -5.68 30.07
CA VAL A 102 -27.82 -5.18 29.95
C VAL A 102 -28.83 -6.34 29.92
N PHE A 103 -28.48 -7.46 29.27
CA PHE A 103 -29.32 -8.66 29.29
C PHE A 103 -29.37 -9.31 30.67
N GLU A 104 -28.26 -9.38 31.39
CA GLU A 104 -28.21 -9.91 32.76
C GLU A 104 -28.99 -9.05 33.74
N ALA A 105 -28.89 -7.72 33.65
CA ALA A 105 -29.67 -6.79 34.47
C ALA A 105 -31.19 -6.99 34.25
N TYR A 106 -31.60 -7.23 33.00
CA TYR A 106 -32.99 -7.56 32.69
C TYR A 106 -33.41 -8.92 33.28
N GLN A 107 -32.58 -9.95 33.18
CA GLN A 107 -32.86 -11.27 33.77
C GLN A 107 -32.99 -11.21 35.30
N LYS A 108 -32.19 -10.37 35.96
CA LYS A 108 -32.25 -10.10 37.41
C LYS A 108 -33.40 -9.19 37.81
N GLN A 109 -34.22 -8.72 36.85
CA GLN A 109 -35.31 -7.76 37.07
C GLN A 109 -34.86 -6.42 37.68
N GLU A 110 -33.60 -6.04 37.48
CA GLU A 110 -33.04 -4.74 37.90
C GLU A 110 -33.52 -3.61 36.98
N ILE A 111 -33.86 -3.94 35.74
CA ILE A 111 -34.43 -3.03 34.74
C ILE A 111 -35.71 -3.63 34.14
N ASP A 112 -36.64 -2.77 33.73
CA ASP A 112 -37.85 -3.20 33.05
C ASP A 112 -37.61 -3.47 31.56
N PHE A 113 -38.59 -4.11 30.92
CA PHE A 113 -38.49 -4.50 29.52
C PHE A 113 -38.31 -3.31 28.56
N LEU A 114 -38.97 -2.17 28.80
CA LEU A 114 -38.84 -1.01 27.91
C LEU A 114 -37.45 -0.39 28.04
N THR A 115 -36.93 -0.23 29.25
CA THR A 115 -35.54 0.23 29.46
C THR A 115 -34.52 -0.71 28.82
N TYR A 116 -34.71 -2.03 28.95
CA TYR A 116 -33.85 -3.02 28.30
C TYR A 116 -33.80 -2.82 26.77
N LEU A 117 -34.96 -2.66 26.12
CA LEU A 117 -35.04 -2.44 24.67
C LEU A 117 -34.34 -1.13 24.27
N GLU A 118 -34.56 -0.05 25.00
CA GLU A 118 -33.94 1.25 24.70
C GLU A 118 -32.41 1.18 24.82
N LYS A 119 -31.87 0.58 25.91
CA LYS A 119 -30.43 0.42 26.09
C LYS A 119 -29.82 -0.48 25.02
N LYS A 120 -30.50 -1.59 24.69
CA LYS A 120 -30.07 -2.50 23.63
C LYS A 120 -30.00 -1.79 22.28
N GLU A 121 -31.01 -1.01 21.92
CA GLU A 121 -31.02 -0.23 20.68
C GLU A 121 -29.86 0.79 20.66
N GLY A 122 -29.64 1.51 21.77
CA GLY A 122 -28.54 2.46 21.91
C GLY A 122 -27.17 1.83 21.67
N ILE A 123 -26.91 0.66 22.25
CA ILE A 123 -25.64 -0.07 22.07
C ILE A 123 -25.50 -0.58 20.63
N GLN A 124 -26.58 -1.09 20.03
CA GLN A 124 -26.57 -1.53 18.63
C GLN A 124 -26.27 -0.37 17.67
N ASN A 125 -26.87 0.80 17.90
CA ASN A 125 -26.58 2.00 17.12
C ASN A 125 -25.13 2.46 17.28
N ARG A 126 -24.58 2.40 18.50
CA ARG A 126 -23.15 2.67 18.75
C ARG A 126 -22.25 1.68 18.01
N PHE A 127 -22.58 0.39 18.04
CA PHE A 127 -21.84 -0.65 17.32
C PHE A 127 -21.82 -0.38 15.81
N LEU A 128 -22.97 -0.06 15.21
CA LEU A 128 -23.06 0.27 13.78
C LEU A 128 -22.24 1.51 13.42
N ALA A 129 -22.23 2.53 14.28
CA ALA A 129 -21.41 3.73 14.08
C ALA A 129 -19.90 3.42 14.12
N LEU A 130 -19.47 2.59 15.08
CA LEU A 130 -18.08 2.13 15.17
C LEU A 130 -17.68 1.29 13.95
N ASP A 131 -18.54 0.38 13.50
CA ASP A 131 -18.29 -0.45 12.32
C ASP A 131 -18.12 0.39 11.04
N LYS A 132 -18.96 1.41 10.86
CA LYS A 132 -18.83 2.35 9.74
C LYS A 132 -17.48 3.06 9.75
N LYS A 133 -17.04 3.58 10.91
CA LYS A 133 -15.73 4.23 11.07
C LYS A 133 -14.58 3.27 10.80
N LEU A 134 -14.68 2.03 11.28
CA LEU A 134 -13.70 0.97 11.01
C LEU A 134 -13.57 0.70 9.50
N MET A 135 -14.71 0.61 8.80
CA MET A 135 -14.72 0.41 7.35
C MET A 135 -14.11 1.58 6.58
N GLU A 136 -14.34 2.82 6.99
CA GLU A 136 -13.70 4.00 6.39
C GLU A 136 -12.18 3.98 6.55
N LYS A 137 -11.67 3.66 7.75
CA LYS A 137 -10.23 3.52 8.00
C LYS A 137 -9.63 2.38 7.17
N ARG A 138 -10.27 1.21 7.10
CA ARG A 138 -9.82 0.08 6.29
C ARG A 138 -9.77 0.42 4.79
N LYS A 139 -10.73 1.20 4.28
CA LYS A 139 -10.69 1.70 2.89
C LYS A 139 -9.50 2.63 2.66
N MET A 140 -9.21 3.51 3.62
CA MET A 140 -8.04 4.40 3.56
C MET A 140 -6.72 3.61 3.58
N MET A 141 -6.62 2.60 4.44
CA MET A 141 -5.48 1.68 4.48
C MET A 141 -5.28 0.96 3.15
N LEU A 142 -6.35 0.40 2.57
CA LEU A 142 -6.28 -0.26 1.27
C LEU A 142 -5.85 0.69 0.14
N ALA A 143 -6.24 1.96 0.19
CA ALA A 143 -5.80 2.96 -0.77
C ALA A 143 -4.28 3.21 -0.65
N ILE A 144 -3.76 3.33 0.58
CA ILE A 144 -2.32 3.43 0.83
C ILE A 144 -1.58 2.19 0.30
N GLU A 145 -2.10 1.00 0.58
CA GLU A 145 -1.47 -0.27 0.18
C GLU A 145 -1.35 -0.42 -1.34
N LYS A 146 -2.35 0.05 -2.09
CA LYS A 146 -2.37 0.00 -3.56
C LYS A 146 -1.32 0.90 -4.21
N GLU A 147 -0.95 2.00 -3.56
CA GLU A 147 0.02 2.97 -4.11
C GLU A 147 1.46 2.69 -3.65
N ASN A 148 1.66 1.99 -2.53
CA ASN A 148 2.98 1.81 -1.90
C ASN A 148 3.54 0.38 -2.00
N VAL A 149 3.17 -0.37 -3.05
CA VAL A 149 3.74 -1.71 -3.33
C VAL A 149 3.42 -2.76 -2.25
N MET A 150 2.42 -2.50 -1.39
CA MET A 150 2.04 -3.40 -0.29
C MET A 150 1.06 -4.50 -0.73
N THR A 151 0.47 -4.38 -1.93
CA THR A 151 -0.38 -5.42 -2.53
C THR A 151 0.34 -6.13 -3.68
N ILE A 152 0.02 -7.41 -3.91
CA ILE A 152 0.53 -8.17 -5.06
C ILE A 152 0.26 -7.41 -6.36
N GLN A 153 -0.94 -6.85 -6.54
CA GLN A 153 -1.28 -6.09 -7.73
C GLN A 153 -0.39 -4.86 -7.91
N SER A 154 -0.10 -4.11 -6.83
CA SER A 154 0.80 -2.97 -6.89
C SER A 154 2.24 -3.37 -7.24
N ALA A 155 2.73 -4.50 -6.71
CA ALA A 155 4.04 -5.04 -7.07
C ALA A 155 4.11 -5.50 -8.54
N LEU A 156 3.09 -6.20 -9.03
CA LEU A 156 3.04 -6.69 -10.41
C LEU A 156 3.01 -5.56 -11.46
N ARG A 157 2.59 -4.33 -11.09
CA ARG A 157 2.66 -3.16 -11.99
C ARG A 157 4.11 -2.76 -12.31
N SER A 158 5.06 -3.10 -11.44
CA SER A 158 6.48 -2.74 -11.55
C SER A 158 7.30 -3.79 -12.31
N ILE A 159 6.72 -4.95 -12.65
CA ILE A 159 7.42 -6.07 -13.29
C ILE A 159 7.18 -6.09 -14.82
N PRO A 160 8.21 -6.36 -15.65
CA PRO A 160 8.04 -6.54 -17.09
C PRO A 160 7.15 -7.74 -17.43
N LYS A 161 6.05 -7.51 -18.16
CA LYS A 161 5.06 -8.54 -18.51
C LYS A 161 5.45 -9.47 -19.66
N THR A 162 6.49 -9.14 -20.41
CA THR A 162 6.90 -9.91 -21.59
C THR A 162 8.41 -10.12 -21.53
N PRO A 163 8.89 -11.35 -21.84
CA PRO A 163 10.32 -11.62 -21.92
C PRO A 163 10.99 -10.65 -22.91
N ASP A 164 12.26 -10.38 -22.68
CA ASP A 164 13.04 -9.50 -23.53
C ASP A 164 13.15 -10.09 -24.94
N LYS A 165 12.41 -9.53 -25.88
CA LYS A 165 12.56 -9.80 -27.32
C LYS A 165 13.86 -9.24 -27.90
N SER A 166 14.75 -8.67 -27.08
CA SER A 166 16.05 -8.16 -27.52
C SER A 166 17.01 -9.26 -28.02
N ALA A 167 16.65 -10.54 -27.87
CA ALA A 167 17.38 -11.66 -28.44
C ALA A 167 17.02 -11.96 -29.91
N GLU A 168 15.86 -11.53 -30.42
CA GLU A 168 15.56 -11.64 -31.85
C GLU A 168 16.13 -10.42 -32.56
N LYS A 169 17.30 -10.61 -33.20
CA LYS A 169 17.92 -9.58 -34.05
C LYS A 169 16.85 -9.07 -35.02
N SER A 170 16.53 -7.78 -34.95
CA SER A 170 15.65 -7.13 -35.91
C SER A 170 16.09 -7.48 -37.34
N PRO A 171 15.17 -7.70 -38.30
CA PRO A 171 15.54 -7.98 -39.69
C PRO A 171 16.55 -6.98 -40.27
N MET A 172 16.46 -5.71 -39.85
CA MET A 172 17.42 -4.67 -40.22
C MET A 172 18.80 -4.86 -39.55
N ALA A 173 18.84 -5.30 -38.30
CA ALA A 173 20.10 -5.61 -37.61
C ALA A 173 20.81 -6.81 -38.27
N ALA A 174 20.05 -7.85 -38.63
CA ALA A 174 20.57 -8.99 -39.40
C ALA A 174 21.04 -8.57 -40.81
N PHE A 175 20.34 -7.64 -41.46
CA PHE A 175 20.74 -7.09 -42.75
C PHE A 175 22.04 -6.26 -42.67
N LEU A 176 22.19 -5.43 -41.65
CA LEU A 176 23.40 -4.61 -41.45
C LEU A 176 24.63 -5.47 -41.14
N GLU A 177 24.48 -6.53 -40.35
CA GLU A 177 25.56 -7.50 -40.12
C GLU A 177 25.98 -8.21 -41.42
N ARG A 178 25.02 -8.64 -42.25
CA ARG A 178 25.32 -9.22 -43.57
C ARG A 178 26.05 -8.24 -44.49
N ARG A 179 25.66 -6.96 -44.45
CA ARG A 179 26.28 -5.90 -45.25
C ARG A 179 27.70 -5.56 -44.76
N GLN A 180 27.96 -5.60 -43.45
CA GLN A 180 29.29 -5.39 -42.90
C GLN A 180 30.21 -6.59 -43.18
N ALA A 181 29.70 -7.83 -43.09
CA ALA A 181 30.45 -9.03 -43.45
C ALA A 181 30.90 -9.02 -44.93
N GLY A 182 30.05 -8.51 -45.84
CA GLY A 182 30.39 -8.38 -47.27
C GLY A 182 31.40 -7.28 -47.60
N LYS A 183 31.64 -6.31 -46.70
CA LYS A 183 32.65 -5.24 -46.88
C LYS A 183 34.05 -5.61 -46.37
N ASN A 184 34.15 -6.59 -45.48
CA ASN A 184 35.43 -7.05 -44.91
C ASN A 184 36.05 -8.22 -45.72
N ALA A 185 35.42 -8.62 -46.81
CA ALA A 185 35.83 -9.72 -47.69
C ALA A 185 36.41 -9.23 -49.04
N THR A 186 36.75 -7.95 -49.14
CA THR A 186 37.44 -7.29 -50.27
C THR A 186 38.61 -6.49 -49.74
#